data_AF-A0A519FDD5-F1
#
_entry.id   AF-A0A519FDD5-F1
#
_cell.length_a   1.000
_cell.length_b   1.000
_cell.length_c   1.000
_cell.angle_alpha   90.00
_cell.angle_beta   90.00
_cell.angle_gamma   90.00
#
_symmetry.space_group_name_H-M   'P 1'
#
loop_
_entity.id
_entity.type
_entity.pdbx_description
1 polymer ?
#
loop_
_entity_poly.entity_id
_entity_poly.type
_entity_poly.pdbx_seq_one_letter_code
_entity_poly.pdbx_strand_id
1 'polypeptide(L)' 'MSGNPLVHNASLCSELGYFYGGNDVEAGAGQLLAAIDTHDAQAETYTARQRAALARFRPGHAEITARYTALLDALFAAY' A
#
# COMPACT_ATOMS: atom_id res chain seq x y z
N MET A 1 -0.77 -9.15 -13.82
CA MET A 1 0.08 -8.52 -12.79
C MET A 1 -0.51 -7.17 -12.43
N SER A 2 -0.93 -6.96 -11.18
CA SER A 2 -1.26 -5.61 -10.70
C SER A 2 0.04 -4.82 -10.55
N GLY A 3 0.17 -3.67 -11.21
CA GLY A 3 1.40 -2.87 -11.32
C GLY A 3 1.87 -2.16 -10.04
N ASN A 4 1.78 -2.80 -8.88
CA ASN A 4 2.30 -2.24 -7.63
C ASN A 4 3.81 -2.48 -7.55
N PRO A 5 4.62 -1.45 -7.25
CA PRO A 5 6.06 -1.59 -7.10
C PRO A 5 6.40 -2.51 -5.91
N LEU A 6 7.36 -3.42 -6.11
CA LEU A 6 7.84 -4.33 -5.07
C LEU A 6 8.63 -3.57 -3.99
N VAL A 7 9.44 -2.58 -4.40
CA VAL A 7 10.20 -1.68 -3.54
C VAL A 7 9.68 -0.26 -3.78
N HIS A 8 9.29 0.48 -2.73
CA HIS A 8 8.71 1.81 -2.90
C HIS A 8 8.85 2.69 -1.64
N ASN A 9 8.53 3.98 -1.79
CA ASN A 9 8.53 4.97 -0.71
C ASN A 9 7.18 5.67 -0.47
N ALA A 10 6.10 5.20 -1.10
CA ALA A 10 4.76 5.70 -0.82
C ALA A 10 4.34 5.43 0.63
N SER A 11 4.33 6.48 1.47
CA SER A 11 4.04 6.39 2.90
C SER A 11 2.57 6.06 3.22
N LEU A 12 1.65 6.33 2.28
CA LEU A 12 0.23 5.99 2.42
C LEU A 12 0.00 4.49 2.64
N CYS A 13 0.91 3.66 2.15
CA CYS A 13 0.82 2.20 2.21
C CYS A 13 2.16 1.58 2.60
N SER A 14 2.81 2.11 3.65
CA SER A 14 4.12 1.64 4.13
C SER A 14 4.17 0.17 4.55
N GLU A 15 3.01 -0.46 4.78
CA GLU A 15 2.88 -1.88 5.07
C GLU A 15 2.95 -2.79 3.83
N LEU A 16 2.85 -2.20 2.63
CA LEU A 16 2.97 -2.91 1.37
C LEU A 16 4.43 -2.97 0.92
N GLY A 17 4.73 -3.97 0.09
CA GLY A 17 6.06 -4.13 -0.51
C GLY A 17 7.22 -4.19 0.48
N TYR A 18 8.39 -3.78 -0.03
CA TYR A 18 9.59 -3.45 0.71
C TYR A 18 9.69 -1.92 0.77
N PHE A 19 9.11 -1.36 1.82
CA PHE A 19 8.98 0.09 1.98
C PHE A 19 10.28 0.73 2.51
N TYR A 20 10.63 1.89 1.99
CA TYR A 20 11.64 2.79 2.58
C TYR A 20 11.05 4.21 2.74
N GLY A 21 11.48 4.92 3.78
CA GLY A 21 10.92 6.22 4.12
C GLY A 21 11.51 7.36 3.28
N GLY A 22 10.66 8.29 2.83
CA GLY A 22 11.10 9.50 2.14
C GLY A 22 11.83 9.19 0.84
N ASN A 23 12.86 9.97 0.51
CA ASN A 23 13.74 9.71 -0.64
C ASN A 23 15.12 9.21 -0.19
N ASP A 24 15.16 8.44 0.91
CA ASP A 24 16.40 7.85 1.42
C ASP A 24 16.85 6.73 0.47
N VAL A 25 17.86 7.04 -0.34
CA VAL A 25 18.40 6.15 -1.37
C VAL A 25 19.11 4.95 -0.75
N GLU A 26 19.78 5.13 0.40
CA GLU A 26 20.50 4.04 1.05
C GLU A 26 19.53 3.03 1.64
N ALA A 27 18.47 3.50 2.30
CA ALA A 27 17.39 2.63 2.79
C ALA A 27 16.68 1.93 1.62
N GLY A 28 16.43 2.63 0.52
CA GLY A 28 15.86 2.05 -0.70
C GLY A 28 16.74 0.96 -1.32
N ALA A 29 18.06 1.17 -1.37
CA ALA A 29 19.02 0.18 -1.83
C ALA A 29 19.04 -1.06 -0.92
N GLY A 30 19.01 -0.87 0.39
CA GLY A 30 18.90 -1.97 1.35
C GLY A 30 17.65 -2.81 1.14
N GLN A 31 16.50 -2.18 0.91
CA GLN A 31 15.25 -2.88 0.61
C GLN A 31 15.26 -3.61 -0.73
N LEU A 32 15.94 -3.06 -1.74
CA LEU A 32 16.13 -3.73 -3.02
C LEU A 32 16.96 -5.01 -2.86
N LEU A 33 18.07 -4.95 -2.11
CA LEU A 33 18.89 -6.13 -1.83
C LEU A 33 18.10 -7.19 -1.04
N ALA A 34 17.37 -6.77 0.00
CA ALA A 34 16.51 -7.67 0.76
C ALA A 34 15.45 -8.37 -0.11
N ALA A 35 14.86 -7.64 -1.07
CA ALA A 35 13.92 -8.22 -2.01
C ALA A 35 14.59 -9.27 -2.92
N ILE A 36 15.77 -8.97 -3.46
CA ILE A 36 16.53 -9.91 -4.30
C ILE A 36 16.86 -11.19 -3.53
N ASP A 37 17.31 -11.07 -2.29
CA ASP A 37 17.82 -12.21 -1.53
C ASP A 37 16.71 -13.11 -0.95
N THR A 38 15.54 -12.52 -0.64
CA THR A 38 14.56 -13.21 0.23
C THR A 38 13.17 -13.37 -0.40
N HIS A 39 12.84 -12.67 -1.48
CA HIS A 39 11.46 -12.61 -1.97
C HIS A 39 10.93 -13.97 -2.43
N ASP A 40 11.70 -14.69 -3.24
CA ASP A 40 11.27 -15.97 -3.82
C ASP A 40 10.99 -17.01 -2.74
N ALA A 41 11.81 -17.04 -1.69
CA ALA A 41 11.65 -17.95 -0.55
C ALA A 41 10.35 -17.69 0.25
N GLN A 42 9.77 -16.49 0.14
CA GLN A 42 8.56 -16.10 0.88
C GLN A 42 7.40 -15.65 -0.01
N ALA A 43 7.47 -15.91 -1.32
CA ALA A 43 6.57 -15.32 -2.32
C ALA A 43 5.08 -15.56 -2.04
N GLU A 44 4.72 -16.75 -1.55
CA GLU A 44 3.34 -17.09 -1.20
C GLU A 44 2.84 -16.29 0.01
N THR A 45 3.63 -16.28 1.09
CA THR A 45 3.31 -15.55 2.32
C THR A 45 3.25 -14.05 2.06
N TYR A 46 4.20 -13.54 1.27
CA TYR A 46 4.20 -12.16 0.80
C TYR A 46 2.91 -11.85 0.05
N THR A 47 2.54 -12.66 -0.95
CA THR A 47 1.34 -12.44 -1.77
C THR A 47 0.07 -12.42 -0.92
N ALA A 48 -0.07 -13.34 0.03
CA ALA A 48 -1.21 -13.37 0.94
C ALA A 48 -1.28 -12.09 1.78
N ARG A 49 -0.17 -11.68 2.40
CA ARG A 49 -0.07 -10.44 3.18
C ARG A 49 -0.41 -9.21 2.36
N GLN A 50 0.17 -9.07 1.16
CA GLN A 50 -0.09 -7.94 0.27
C GLN A 50 -1.56 -7.85 -0.13
N ARG A 51 -2.20 -8.99 -0.46
CA ARG A 51 -3.61 -9.01 -0.84
C ARG A 51 -4.54 -8.63 0.31
N ALA A 52 -4.21 -9.04 1.54
CA ALA A 52 -4.95 -8.65 2.73
C ALA A 52 -4.82 -7.15 2.99
N ALA A 53 -3.59 -6.60 2.97
CA ALA A 53 -3.35 -5.18 3.19
C ALA A 53 -3.95 -4.29 2.07
N LEU A 54 -3.91 -4.74 0.82
CA LEU A 54 -4.53 -4.04 -0.32
C LEU A 54 -6.06 -4.01 -0.27
N ALA A 55 -6.70 -4.89 0.51
CA ALA A 55 -8.17 -4.98 0.53
C ALA A 55 -8.82 -3.65 0.93
N ARG A 56 -8.20 -2.88 1.84
CA ARG A 56 -8.70 -1.56 2.28
C ARG A 56 -8.68 -0.50 1.19
N PHE A 57 -7.81 -0.65 0.19
CA PHE A 57 -7.63 0.32 -0.90
C PHE A 57 -8.43 -0.05 -2.15
N ARG A 58 -9.22 -1.13 -2.12
CA ARG A 58 -10.00 -1.56 -3.27
C ARG A 58 -11.19 -0.62 -3.50
N PRO A 59 -11.51 -0.31 -4.78
CA PRO A 59 -12.80 0.27 -5.14
C PRO A 59 -13.93 -0.58 -4.55
N GLY A 60 -14.88 0.06 -3.87
CA GLY A 60 -16.01 -0.63 -3.23
C GLY A 60 -15.80 -1.03 -1.76
N HIS A 61 -14.71 -0.61 -1.10
CA HIS A 61 -14.59 -0.77 0.34
C HIS A 61 -15.69 0.02 1.07
N ALA A 62 -16.72 -0.69 1.56
CA ALA A 62 -17.98 -0.10 2.01
C ALA A 62 -17.79 1.01 3.06
N GLU A 63 -16.87 0.80 4.01
CA GLU A 63 -16.57 1.80 5.05
C GLU A 63 -15.94 3.08 4.46
N ILE A 64 -15.04 2.96 3.48
CA ILE A 64 -14.41 4.12 2.86
C ILE A 64 -15.46 4.86 2.02
N THR A 65 -16.25 4.13 1.23
CA THR A 65 -17.35 4.72 0.47
C THR A 65 -18.30 5.50 1.37
N ALA A 66 -18.77 4.90 2.46
CA ALA A 66 -19.68 5.54 3.41
C ALA A 66 -19.06 6.81 4.03
N ARG A 67 -17.77 6.77 4.37
CA ARG A 67 -17.06 7.92 4.93
C ARG A 67 -16.95 9.07 3.92
N TYR A 68 -16.61 8.79 2.67
CA TYR A 68 -16.58 9.80 1.62
C TYR A 68 -17.97 10.37 1.33
N THR A 69 -19.02 9.54 1.31
CA THR A 69 -20.41 10.01 1.20
C THR A 69 -20.76 11.01 2.31
N ALA A 70 -20.49 10.67 3.58
CA ALA A 70 -20.78 11.56 4.71
C ALA A 70 -20.01 12.89 4.63
N LEU A 71 -18.76 12.87 4.19
CA LEU A 71 -17.95 14.10 4.01
C LEU A 71 -18.52 14.98 2.89
N LEU A 72 -18.98 14.38 1.79
CA LEU A 72 -19.60 15.11 0.69
C LEU A 72 -20.96 15.70 1.11
N ASP A 73 -21.79 14.92 1.79
CA ASP A 73 -23.08 15.39 2.32
C ASP A 73 -22.88 16.59 3.25
N ALA A 74 -21.89 16.52 4.15
CA ALA A 74 -21.56 17.62 5.06
C ALA A 74 -21.06 18.87 4.31
N LEU A 75 -20.24 18.69 3.27
CA LEU A 75 -19.72 19.79 2.46
C LEU A 75 -20.85 20.53 1.72
N PHE A 76 -21.81 19.79 1.16
CA PHE A 76 -22.91 20.36 0.39
C PHE A 76 -24.09 20.83 1.25
N ALA A 77 -24.26 20.32 2.47
CA ALA A 77 -25.25 20.83 3.42
C ALA A 77 -24.82 22.16 4.09
N ALA A 78 -23.52 22.50 4.01
CA ALA A 78 -22.97 23.76 4.52
C ALA A 78 -23.04 24.93 3.50
N TYR A 79 -23.62 24.69 2.31
CA TYR A 79 -23.93 25.66 1.26
C TYR A 79 -25.44 25.88 1.17
#